data_AF-A0A935UNI7-F1
#
_entry.id   AF-A0A935UNI7-F1
#
_cell.length_a   1.000
_cell.length_b   1.000
_cell.length_c   1.000
_cell.angle_alpha   90.00
_cell.angle_beta   90.00
_cell.angle_gamma   90.00
#
_symmetry.space_group_name_H-M   'P 1'
#
loop_
_entity.id
_entity.type
_entity.pdbx_description
1 polymer ?
#
loop_
_entity_poly.entity_id
_entity_poly.type
_entity_poly.pdbx_seq_one_letter_code
_entity_poly.pdbx_strand_id
1 'polypeptide(L)'
;MMVAIVASSIVVMSLGRLVTTNQTMVFGGRSRAVLQQDISRVLNVITQDVRESRWVMAQSAAEFRTYDTAGAVTHVYLLTAVDGDNLVTRDGVALAQNACDSLTVAASPDSTILTVSLGLSDDRQNATAGFTAVSVRNHAMEF
;
A
#
# COMPACT_ATOMS: atom_id res chain seq x y z
N MET A 1 39.67 -0.87 65.53
CA MET A 1 39.77 -1.75 64.34
C MET A 1 38.34 -2.19 64.03
N MET A 2 37.51 -1.48 63.27
CA MET A 2 37.63 -0.97 61.89
C MET A 2 37.74 -2.10 60.86
N VAL A 3 36.62 -2.42 60.20
CA VAL A 3 36.34 -2.80 58.78
C VAL A 3 34.83 -3.16 58.75
N ALA A 4 33.88 -2.30 58.34
CA ALA A 4 33.47 -1.95 56.97
C ALA A 4 32.97 -3.17 56.15
N ILE A 5 31.97 -3.20 55.27
CA ILE A 5 31.00 -2.27 54.67
C ILE A 5 30.07 -3.19 53.83
N VAL A 6 28.75 -2.94 53.88
CA VAL A 6 27.78 -3.07 52.76
C VAL A 6 27.73 -4.38 51.96
N ALA A 7 26.72 -5.21 52.26
CA ALA A 7 26.11 -6.12 51.29
C ALA A 7 24.81 -5.48 50.77
N SER A 8 24.94 -4.52 49.87
CA SER A 8 23.85 -3.97 49.07
C SER A 8 24.34 -3.87 47.64
N SER A 9 23.47 -4.23 46.69
CA SER A 9 23.58 -3.99 45.24
C SER A 9 24.19 -5.12 44.40
N ILE A 10 23.43 -6.19 44.12
CA ILE A 10 23.39 -6.80 42.78
C ILE A 10 21.96 -7.27 42.47
N VAL A 11 21.09 -6.32 42.15
CA VAL A 11 19.86 -6.56 41.36
C VAL A 11 19.79 -5.50 40.27
N VAL A 12 20.81 -5.42 39.41
CA VAL A 12 20.71 -4.72 38.12
C VAL A 12 21.70 -5.38 37.19
N MET A 13 21.25 -6.29 36.31
CA MET A 13 21.84 -6.59 35.00
C MET A 13 21.24 -7.90 34.44
N SER A 14 19.99 -7.86 34.00
CA SER A 14 19.46 -8.88 33.07
C SER A 14 18.19 -8.47 32.32
N LEU A 15 17.57 -7.32 32.62
CA LEU A 15 16.37 -6.83 31.92
C LEU A 15 16.65 -5.88 30.73
N GLY A 16 17.91 -5.52 30.47
CA GLY A 16 18.26 -4.54 29.42
C GLY A 16 18.38 -5.08 27.99
N ARG A 17 18.30 -6.39 27.76
CA ARG A 17 18.52 -6.99 26.43
C ARG A 17 17.36 -7.82 25.87
N LEU A 18 16.28 -8.01 26.61
CA LEU A 18 15.09 -8.72 26.10
C LEU A 18 13.98 -7.78 25.61
N VAL A 19 14.05 -6.48 25.94
CA VAL A 19 13.01 -5.51 25.55
C VAL A 19 13.32 -4.84 24.21
N THR A 20 14.58 -4.70 23.80
CA THR A 20 14.93 -4.08 22.51
C THR A 20 14.67 -4.99 21.31
N THR A 21 14.86 -6.30 21.44
CA THR A 21 14.60 -7.26 20.35
C THR A 21 13.10 -7.43 20.07
N ASN A 22 12.27 -7.38 21.11
CA ASN A 22 10.81 -7.42 20.97
C ASN A 22 10.22 -6.10 20.47
N GLN A 23 10.83 -4.96 20.84
CA GLN A 23 10.38 -3.68 20.32
C GLN A 23 10.57 -3.60 18.80
N THR A 24 11.72 -3.99 18.25
CA THR A 24 11.91 -3.95 16.79
C THR A 24 10.95 -4.88 16.03
N MET A 25 10.65 -6.07 16.57
CA MET A 25 9.67 -6.99 15.97
C MET A 25 8.22 -6.51 16.09
N VAL A 26 7.83 -5.92 17.23
CA VAL A 26 6.47 -5.40 17.44
C VAL A 26 6.25 -4.08 16.69
N PHE A 27 7.23 -3.18 16.68
CA PHE A 27 7.17 -1.93 15.92
C PHE A 27 7.20 -2.18 14.41
N GLY A 28 8.04 -3.10 13.93
CA GLY A 28 8.03 -3.53 12.52
C GLY A 28 6.72 -4.23 12.14
N GLY A 29 6.19 -5.09 13.01
CA GLY A 29 4.91 -5.75 12.81
C GLY A 29 3.72 -4.78 12.76
N ARG A 30 3.70 -3.76 13.63
CA ARG A 30 2.67 -2.71 13.62
C ARG A 30 2.77 -1.83 12.37
N SER A 31 3.98 -1.45 11.95
CA SER A 31 4.17 -0.67 10.71
C SER A 31 3.67 -1.43 9.49
N ARG A 32 4.02 -2.72 9.37
CA ARG A 32 3.54 -3.57 8.28
C ARG A 32 2.03 -3.77 8.31
N ALA A 33 1.41 -3.92 9.49
CA ALA A 33 -0.04 -4.01 9.60
C ALA A 33 -0.74 -2.73 9.12
N VAL A 34 -0.18 -1.54 9.42
CA VAL A 34 -0.69 -0.26 8.91
C VAL A 34 -0.55 -0.20 7.38
N LEU A 35 0.60 -0.58 6.82
CA LEU A 35 0.79 -0.64 5.37
C LEU A 35 -0.18 -1.62 4.69
N GLN A 36 -0.41 -2.80 5.28
CA GLN A 36 -1.39 -3.77 4.78
C GLN A 36 -2.82 -3.24 4.81
N GLN A 37 -3.19 -2.55 5.89
CA GLN A 37 -4.50 -1.91 5.99
C GLN A 37 -4.66 -0.83 4.93
N ASP A 38 -3.60 -0.05 4.69
CA ASP A 38 -3.61 1.03 3.69
C ASP A 38 -3.73 0.48 2.27
N ILE A 39 -2.94 -0.54 1.93
CA ILE A 39 -3.05 -1.28 0.67
C ILE A 39 -4.46 -1.84 0.50
N SER A 40 -5.01 -2.49 1.52
CA SER A 40 -6.35 -3.08 1.46
C SER A 40 -7.41 -2.01 1.22
N ARG A 41 -7.29 -0.85 1.87
CA ARG A 41 -8.19 0.29 1.67
C ARG A 41 -8.12 0.81 0.23
N VAL A 42 -6.91 1.03 -0.30
CA VAL A 42 -6.70 1.53 -1.66
C VAL A 42 -7.24 0.54 -2.69
N LEU A 43 -6.91 -0.74 -2.57
CA LEU A 43 -7.38 -1.78 -3.48
C LEU A 43 -8.90 -1.97 -3.41
N ASN A 44 -9.53 -1.79 -2.25
CA ASN A 44 -10.99 -1.82 -2.12
C ASN A 44 -11.65 -0.65 -2.85
N VAL A 45 -11.12 0.58 -2.71
CA VAL A 45 -11.61 1.75 -3.45
C VAL A 45 -11.51 1.51 -4.95
N ILE A 46 -10.34 1.10 -5.44
CA ILE A 46 -10.12 0.77 -6.85
C ILE A 46 -11.10 -0.32 -7.31
N THR A 47 -11.26 -1.39 -6.53
CA THR A 47 -12.15 -2.50 -6.88
C THR A 47 -13.59 -2.04 -6.97
N GLN A 48 -14.04 -1.19 -6.05
CA GLN A 48 -15.40 -0.65 -6.07
C GLN A 48 -15.63 0.26 -7.28
N ASP A 49 -14.75 1.23 -7.50
CA ASP A 49 -14.85 2.17 -8.62
C ASP A 49 -14.82 1.42 -9.96
N VAL A 50 -13.97 0.41 -10.10
CA VAL A 50 -13.90 -0.45 -11.29
C VAL A 50 -15.17 -1.28 -11.49
N ARG A 51 -15.82 -1.76 -10.41
CA ARG A 51 -17.09 -2.49 -10.49
C ARG A 51 -18.27 -1.60 -10.88
N GLU A 52 -18.25 -0.35 -10.43
CA GLU A 52 -19.26 0.66 -10.78
C GLU A 52 -19.07 1.20 -12.20
N SER A 53 -17.84 1.10 -12.71
CA SER A 53 -17.48 1.57 -14.04
C SER A 53 -17.96 0.63 -15.14
N ARG A 54 -18.27 1.20 -16.31
CA ARG A 54 -18.66 0.43 -17.47
C ARG A 54 -17.46 -0.18 -18.17
N TRP A 55 -16.39 0.60 -18.32
CA TRP A 55 -15.15 0.19 -18.99
C TRP A 55 -13.92 0.60 -18.20
N VAL A 56 -12.83 -0.12 -18.45
CA VAL A 56 -11.50 0.22 -17.91
C VAL A 56 -10.46 0.10 -19.01
N MET A 57 -9.56 1.09 -19.07
CA MET A 57 -8.42 1.08 -19.99
C MET A 57 -7.12 1.33 -19.22
N ALA A 58 -6.19 0.38 -19.28
CA ALA A 58 -4.82 0.62 -18.87
C ALA A 58 -4.11 1.46 -19.93
N GLN A 59 -3.61 2.65 -19.54
CA GLN A 59 -2.84 3.53 -20.43
C GLN A 59 -1.37 3.12 -20.43
N SER A 60 -0.89 2.63 -19.29
CA SER A 60 0.47 2.15 -19.09
C SER A 60 0.51 1.14 -17.94
N ALA A 61 1.69 0.61 -17.62
CA ALA A 61 1.88 -0.25 -16.46
C ALA A 61 1.60 0.46 -15.11
N ALA A 62 1.56 1.80 -15.08
CA ALA A 62 1.37 2.60 -13.87
C ALA A 62 0.19 3.60 -13.97
N GLU A 63 -0.66 3.47 -14.99
CA GLU A 63 -1.85 4.31 -15.16
C GLU A 63 -3.01 3.52 -15.76
N PHE A 64 -4.20 3.66 -15.16
CA PHE A 64 -5.45 3.21 -15.77
C PHE A 64 -6.58 4.20 -15.53
N ARG A 65 -7.59 4.10 -16.39
CA ARG A 65 -8.76 4.97 -16.36
C ARG A 65 -10.01 4.14 -16.35
N THR A 66 -11.01 4.62 -15.64
CA THR A 66 -12.35 4.06 -15.65
C THR A 66 -13.29 4.98 -16.42
N TYR A 67 -14.31 4.39 -17.03
CA TYR A 67 -15.24 5.10 -17.91
C TYR A 67 -16.69 4.76 -17.60
N ASP A 68 -17.56 5.73 -17.82
CA ASP A 68 -19.01 5.58 -17.70
C ASP A 68 -19.62 4.93 -18.96
N THR A 69 -20.96 4.85 -19.00
CA THR A 69 -21.71 4.26 -20.13
C THR A 69 -21.68 5.11 -21.40
N ALA A 70 -21.38 6.40 -21.30
CA ALA A 70 -21.25 7.30 -22.44
C ALA A 70 -19.80 7.35 -22.97
N GLY A 71 -18.86 6.69 -22.30
CA GLY A 71 -17.43 6.72 -22.63
C GLY A 71 -16.68 7.92 -22.07
N ALA A 72 -17.29 8.67 -21.15
CA ALA A 72 -16.58 9.71 -20.43
C ALA A 72 -15.69 9.09 -19.34
N VAL A 73 -14.53 9.70 -19.11
CA VAL A 73 -13.62 9.29 -18.03
C VAL A 73 -14.27 9.62 -16.69
N THR A 74 -14.41 8.62 -15.82
CA THR A 74 -14.93 8.79 -14.46
C THR A 74 -13.79 9.01 -13.47
N HIS A 75 -12.77 8.14 -13.52
CA HIS A 75 -11.60 8.23 -12.65
C HIS A 75 -10.30 7.93 -13.40
N VAL A 76 -9.24 8.62 -13.01
CA VAL A 76 -7.86 8.36 -13.45
C VAL A 76 -7.04 7.92 -12.25
N TYR A 77 -6.43 6.74 -12.33
CA TYR A 77 -5.50 6.23 -11.34
C TYR A 77 -4.10 6.22 -11.91
N LEU A 78 -3.17 6.81 -11.18
CA LEU A 78 -1.78 6.90 -11.63
C LEU A 78 -0.81 6.96 -10.44
N LEU A 79 0.40 6.48 -10.68
CA LEU A 79 1.54 6.71 -9.79
C LEU A 79 2.20 8.05 -10.16
N THR A 80 2.20 9.03 -9.25
CA THR A 80 2.86 10.33 -9.45
C THR A 80 3.60 10.77 -8.22
N ALA A 81 4.64 11.58 -8.40
CA ALA A 81 5.25 12.31 -7.32
C ALA A 81 4.28 13.38 -6.79
N VAL A 82 4.06 13.39 -5.48
CA VAL A 82 3.32 14.42 -4.72
C VAL A 82 4.22 14.80 -3.55
N ASP A 83 4.59 16.08 -3.45
CA ASP A 83 5.48 16.60 -2.39
C ASP A 83 6.82 15.85 -2.24
N GLY A 84 7.30 15.22 -3.31
CA GLY A 84 8.57 14.48 -3.36
C GLY A 84 8.43 12.96 -3.21
N ASP A 85 7.25 12.46 -2.81
CA ASP A 85 6.98 11.03 -2.66
C ASP A 85 6.12 10.51 -3.81
N ASN A 86 6.45 9.32 -4.32
CA ASN A 86 5.58 8.68 -5.31
C ASN A 86 4.32 8.17 -4.61
N LEU A 87 3.14 8.66 -4.97
CA LEU A 87 1.86 8.24 -4.42
C LEU A 87 0.95 7.72 -5.52
N VAL A 88 0.16 6.71 -5.18
CA VAL A 88 -0.99 6.32 -6.00
C VAL A 88 -2.11 7.34 -5.79
N THR A 89 -2.57 7.93 -6.87
CA THR A 89 -3.61 8.97 -6.85
C THR A 89 -4.86 8.51 -7.60
N ARG A 90 -6.01 9.08 -7.23
CA ARG A 90 -7.27 9.06 -7.96
C ARG A 90 -7.63 10.51 -8.27
N ASP A 91 -7.68 10.85 -9.56
CA ASP A 91 -8.01 12.21 -10.02
C ASP A 91 -7.11 13.29 -9.40
N GLY A 92 -5.83 12.96 -9.19
CA GLY A 92 -4.84 13.84 -8.56
C GLY A 92 -4.86 13.86 -7.02
N VAL A 93 -5.80 13.15 -6.38
CA VAL A 93 -5.86 13.03 -4.91
C VAL A 93 -5.17 11.75 -4.47
N ALA A 94 -4.22 11.85 -3.54
CA ALA A 94 -3.52 10.68 -2.99
C ALA A 94 -4.49 9.70 -2.31
N LEU A 95 -4.43 8.44 -2.74
CA LEU A 95 -5.22 7.37 -2.14
C LEU A 95 -4.52 6.74 -0.94
N ALA A 96 -3.19 6.67 -0.92
CA ALA A 96 -2.39 6.15 0.19
C ALA A 96 -1.73 7.31 0.95
N GLN A 97 -1.46 7.10 2.25
CA GLN A 97 -0.68 8.08 3.03
C GLN A 97 0.83 7.83 2.94
N ASN A 98 1.21 6.61 2.58
CA ASN A 98 2.59 6.16 2.51
C ASN A 98 3.08 6.16 1.07
N ALA A 99 4.41 6.27 0.91
CA ALA A 99 5.06 6.19 -0.39
C ALA A 99 4.72 4.88 -1.09
N CYS A 100 4.48 4.97 -2.38
CA CYS A 100 4.16 3.88 -3.28
C CYS A 100 5.39 3.58 -4.13
N ASP A 101 6.10 2.51 -3.77
CA ASP A 101 7.28 2.05 -4.51
C ASP A 101 6.91 1.39 -5.85
N SER A 102 5.70 0.82 -5.92
CA SER A 102 5.26 0.13 -7.13
C SER A 102 3.75 0.17 -7.30
N LEU A 103 3.33 0.55 -8.50
CA LEU A 103 1.99 0.34 -9.02
C LEU A 103 2.16 -0.44 -10.32
N THR A 104 1.51 -1.60 -10.43
CA THR A 104 1.50 -2.39 -11.66
C THR A 104 0.09 -2.71 -12.04
N VAL A 105 -0.28 -2.34 -13.25
CA VAL A 105 -1.61 -2.56 -13.80
C VAL A 105 -1.49 -3.46 -15.01
N ALA A 106 -2.25 -4.56 -15.00
CA ALA A 106 -2.35 -5.47 -16.11
C ALA A 106 -3.83 -5.65 -16.46
N ALA A 107 -4.23 -5.14 -17.62
CA ALA A 107 -5.52 -5.46 -18.22
C ALA A 107 -5.32 -6.62 -19.19
N SER A 108 -6.06 -7.71 -19.00
CA SER A 108 -6.06 -8.79 -19.97
C SER A 108 -7.03 -8.45 -21.11
N PRO A 109 -6.55 -8.37 -22.37
CA PRO A 109 -7.39 -8.02 -23.51
C PRO A 109 -8.52 -9.04 -23.73
N ASP A 110 -8.28 -10.31 -23.36
CA ASP A 110 -9.22 -11.40 -23.60
C ASP A 110 -10.19 -11.68 -22.44
N SER A 111 -9.84 -11.29 -21.21
CA SER A 111 -10.55 -11.78 -20.02
C SER A 111 -11.37 -10.73 -19.28
N THR A 112 -11.45 -9.49 -19.74
CA THR A 112 -12.16 -8.39 -19.05
C THR A 112 -11.71 -8.17 -17.60
N ILE A 113 -10.59 -8.78 -17.19
CA ILE A 113 -10.04 -8.70 -15.85
C ILE A 113 -8.96 -7.63 -15.83
N LEU A 114 -9.06 -6.76 -14.82
CA LEU A 114 -8.02 -5.84 -14.42
C LEU A 114 -7.33 -6.39 -13.17
N THR A 115 -6.03 -6.60 -13.26
CA THR A 115 -5.19 -6.88 -12.10
C THR A 115 -4.43 -5.62 -11.72
N VAL A 116 -4.54 -5.22 -10.46
CA VAL A 116 -3.82 -4.09 -9.88
C VAL A 116 -2.98 -4.58 -8.73
N SER A 117 -1.67 -4.36 -8.81
CA SER A 117 -0.70 -4.64 -7.75
C SER A 117 -0.15 -3.33 -7.21
N LEU A 118 -0.08 -3.22 -5.89
CA LEU A 118 0.36 -2.03 -5.16
C LEU A 118 1.39 -2.42 -4.12
N GLY A 119 2.52 -1.73 -4.10
CA GLY A 119 3.54 -1.81 -3.06
C GLY A 119 3.70 -0.47 -2.36
N LEU A 120 3.57 -0.45 -1.04
CA LEU A 120 3.79 0.71 -0.18
C LEU A 120 5.00 0.50 0.73
N SER A 121 5.70 1.59 1.03
CA SER A 121 6.78 1.62 2.03
C SER A 121 6.62 2.77 3.01
N ASP A 122 7.22 2.62 4.20
CA ASP A 122 7.35 3.69 5.18
C ASP A 122 8.77 4.27 5.22
N ASP A 123 8.95 5.40 5.93
CA ASP A 123 10.24 6.09 6.11
C ASP A 123 11.33 5.21 6.77
N ARG A 124 10.93 4.10 7.39
CA ARG A 124 11.83 3.12 8.01
C ARG A 124 12.16 1.97 7.08
N GLN A 125 11.83 2.09 5.79
CA GLN A 125 12.04 1.08 4.75
C GLN A 125 11.30 -0.23 5.01
N ASN A 126 10.23 -0.22 5.82
CA ASN A 126 9.31 -1.36 5.82
C ASN A 126 8.48 -1.28 4.55
N ALA A 127 8.61 -2.28 3.68
CA ALA A 127 7.81 -2.41 2.47
C ALA A 127 6.76 -3.51 2.62
N THR A 128 5.61 -3.34 2.00
CA THR A 128 4.59 -4.38 1.84
C THR A 128 3.91 -4.23 0.49
N ALA A 129 3.52 -5.34 -0.13
CA ALA A 129 2.78 -5.36 -1.37
C ALA A 129 1.48 -6.16 -1.23
N GLY A 130 0.50 -5.79 -2.03
CA GLY A 130 -0.75 -6.52 -2.20
C GLY A 130 -1.26 -6.38 -3.63
N PHE A 131 -2.25 -7.18 -3.98
CA PHE A 131 -2.86 -7.11 -5.30
C PHE A 131 -4.35 -7.44 -5.22
N THR A 132 -5.10 -6.93 -6.19
CA THR A 132 -6.49 -7.31 -6.44
C THR A 132 -6.66 -7.65 -7.91
N ALA A 133 -7.55 -8.60 -8.19
CA ALA A 133 -8.01 -8.90 -9.54
C ALA A 133 -9.52 -8.67 -9.57
N VAL A 134 -9.97 -7.79 -10.45
CA VAL A 134 -11.38 -7.43 -10.58
C VAL A 134 -11.82 -7.63 -12.03
N SER A 135 -12.91 -8.36 -12.21
CA SER A 135 -13.56 -8.46 -13.52
C SER A 135 -14.39 -7.21 -13.76
N VAL A 136 -14.17 -6.60 -14.92
CA VAL A 136 -14.89 -5.45 -15.45
C VAL A 136 -15.79 -5.97 -16.55
N ARG A 137 -16.90 -5.30 -16.85
CA ARG A 137 -17.67 -5.59 -18.07
C ARG A 137 -17.03 -4.88 -19.25
N ASN A 138 -15.82 -5.29 -19.65
CA ASN A 138 -15.17 -4.73 -20.84
C ASN A 138 -15.95 -5.17 -22.08
N HIS A 139 -16.95 -4.37 -22.48
CA HIS A 139 -17.32 -4.33 -23.88
C HIS A 139 -16.18 -3.58 -24.55
N ALA A 140 -15.32 -4.31 -25.25
CA ALA A 140 -14.29 -3.70 -26.07
C ALA A 140 -14.95 -2.57 -26.90
N MET A 141 -14.42 -1.35 -26.80
CA MET A 141 -14.69 -0.39 -27.86
C MET A 141 -14.00 -0.97 -29.08
N GLU A 142 -14.79 -1.51 -29.99
CA GLU A 142 -14.36 -1.71 -31.38
C GLU A 142 -13.92 -0.32 -31.86
N PHE A 143 -12.61 -0.09 -31.93
CA PHE A 143 -12.02 1.09 -32.55
C PHE A 143 -11.94 0.88 -34.06
#